data_AF-A0A1V5P1X6-F1
#
_entry.id   AF-A0A1V5P1X6-F1
#
_cell.length_a   1.000
_cell.length_b   1.000
_cell.length_c   1.000
_cell.angle_alpha   90.00
_cell.angle_beta   90.00
_cell.angle_gamma   90.00
#
_symmetry.space_group_name_H-M   'P 1'
#
loop_
_entity.id
_entity.type
_entity.pdbx_description
1 polymer ?
#
loop_
_entity_poly.entity_id
_entity_poly.type
_entity_poly.pdbx_seq_one_letter_code
_entity_poly.pdbx_strand_id
1 'polypeptide(L)'
;MILYDVNRNLVSGNDDRSLGDYSSRLSYYATYEGWLYILVGHGGRMDLRDTANSSYKLRCSMTIPGTPAAGQPTSQPGDKDITPAPTRTPQPPSSPVATPTSQPVTENVTLSFRPLTVPTPIAPTPTPSGFRTFRVIVFYDTNNDGLFGAGEGIPGFFIRVLHAVTNEELARSYTDDQGQQSFTVPTPGAVRLLIPLLGMDRLVDPSTPEVKVRIVPSTLPATIP
;
A
#
# COMPACT_ATOMS: atom_id res chain seq x y z
N MET A 1 -9.20 9.40 -1.49
CA MET A 1 -9.37 8.73 -2.80
C MET A 1 -8.19 9.09 -3.72
N ILE A 2 -7.64 8.14 -4.46
CA ILE A 2 -6.52 8.37 -5.41
C ILE A 2 -6.89 7.78 -6.78
N LEU A 3 -6.57 8.50 -7.85
CA LEU A 3 -6.77 8.10 -9.24
C LEU A 3 -5.43 7.79 -9.92
N TYR A 4 -5.40 6.68 -10.66
CA TYR A 4 -4.26 6.26 -11.46
C TYR A 4 -4.66 6.04 -12.92
N ASP A 5 -3.71 6.25 -13.82
CA ASP A 5 -3.84 5.93 -15.25
C ASP A 5 -3.72 4.41 -15.51
N VAL A 6 -3.85 4.01 -16.77
CA VAL A 6 -3.74 2.61 -17.20
C VAL A 6 -2.39 1.96 -16.83
N ASN A 7 -1.33 2.74 -16.74
CA ASN A 7 0.02 2.29 -16.37
C ASN A 7 0.27 2.32 -14.86
N ARG A 8 -0.77 2.62 -14.05
CA ARG A 8 -0.71 2.82 -12.61
C ARG A 8 0.14 4.01 -12.17
N ASN A 9 0.37 4.98 -13.05
CA ASN A 9 0.95 6.25 -12.62
C ASN A 9 -0.10 7.06 -11.86
N LEU A 10 0.33 7.74 -10.80
CA LEU A 10 -0.56 8.62 -10.05
C LEU A 10 -1.00 9.78 -10.94
N VAL A 11 -2.31 10.01 -11.01
CA VAL A 11 -2.91 11.12 -11.77
C VAL A 11 -3.34 12.23 -10.82
N SER A 12 -4.09 11.88 -9.77
CA SER A 12 -4.62 12.84 -8.81
C SER A 12 -5.09 12.15 -7.53
N GLY A 13 -5.26 12.91 -6.46
CA GLY A 13 -5.81 12.42 -5.20
C GLY A 13 -6.56 13.52 -4.47
N ASN A 14 -7.61 13.13 -3.77
CA ASN A 14 -8.30 13.99 -2.84
C ASN A 14 -8.85 13.14 -1.68
N ASP A 15 -8.57 13.51 -0.44
CA ASP A 15 -9.07 12.85 0.76
C ASP A 15 -10.29 13.57 1.35
N ASP A 16 -10.37 14.91 1.30
CA ASP A 16 -11.48 15.70 1.86
C ASP A 16 -12.06 16.70 0.83
N ARG A 17 -13.36 16.93 0.81
CA ARG A 17 -14.00 17.94 -0.07
C ARG A 17 -13.79 19.35 0.46
N SER A 18 -13.81 19.48 1.77
CA SER A 18 -13.58 20.68 2.54
C SER A 18 -13.21 20.28 3.98
N LEU A 19 -12.71 21.23 4.77
CA LEU A 19 -12.41 20.98 6.17
C LEU A 19 -13.68 20.49 6.90
N GLY A 20 -13.65 19.27 7.42
CA GLY A 20 -14.78 18.63 8.12
C GLY A 20 -15.76 17.85 7.24
N ASP A 21 -15.66 17.95 5.90
CA ASP A 21 -16.33 17.03 4.96
C ASP A 21 -15.32 16.03 4.41
N TYR A 22 -15.26 14.87 5.07
CA TYR A 22 -14.37 13.75 4.75
C TYR A 22 -14.77 12.99 3.47
N SER A 23 -15.77 13.46 2.74
CA SER A 23 -16.11 12.91 1.42
C SER A 23 -15.05 13.31 0.41
N SER A 24 -14.53 12.37 -0.37
CA SER A 24 -13.61 12.70 -1.46
C SER A 24 -14.35 13.14 -2.75
N ARG A 25 -13.74 14.02 -3.56
CA ARG A 25 -14.17 14.35 -4.94
C ARG A 25 -12.98 14.69 -5.81
N LEU A 26 -12.96 14.15 -7.03
CA LEU A 26 -11.99 14.54 -8.07
C LEU A 26 -12.71 14.68 -9.42
N SER A 27 -12.06 15.32 -10.37
CA SER A 27 -12.50 15.41 -11.77
C SER A 27 -11.29 15.24 -12.66
N TYR A 28 -11.45 14.49 -13.76
CA TYR A 28 -10.35 14.13 -14.66
C TYR A 28 -10.85 14.20 -16.10
N TYR A 29 -10.09 14.87 -16.97
CA TYR A 29 -10.33 14.89 -18.40
C TYR A 29 -9.63 13.69 -19.04
N ALA A 30 -10.40 12.67 -19.40
CA ALA A 30 -9.86 11.50 -20.08
C ALA A 30 -9.48 11.84 -21.53
N THR A 31 -8.22 11.58 -21.90
CA THR A 31 -7.69 11.78 -23.26
C THR A 31 -7.61 10.48 -24.06
N TYR A 32 -8.08 9.37 -23.49
CA TYR A 32 -8.00 8.03 -24.08
C TYR A 32 -9.19 7.17 -23.62
N GLU A 33 -9.48 6.12 -24.40
CA GLU A 33 -10.40 5.07 -24.00
C GLU A 33 -9.66 3.93 -23.31
N GLY A 34 -10.17 3.47 -22.18
CA GLY A 34 -9.56 2.38 -21.42
C GLY A 34 -9.89 2.42 -19.94
N TRP A 35 -9.05 1.73 -19.17
CA TRP A 35 -9.22 1.64 -17.71
C TRP A 35 -8.50 2.77 -16.97
N LEU A 36 -9.17 3.28 -15.95
CA LEU A 36 -8.60 4.06 -14.87
C LEU A 36 -8.72 3.25 -13.58
N TYR A 37 -7.76 3.41 -12.67
CA TYR A 37 -7.80 2.74 -11.37
C TYR A 37 -8.08 3.76 -10.28
N ILE A 38 -9.06 3.47 -9.42
CA ILE A 38 -9.42 4.32 -8.29
C ILE A 38 -9.13 3.54 -7.01
N LEU A 39 -8.25 4.09 -6.18
CA LEU A 39 -8.01 3.62 -4.82
C LEU A 39 -8.89 4.40 -3.83
N VAL A 40 -9.78 3.69 -3.14
CA VAL A 40 -10.67 4.24 -2.11
C VAL A 40 -10.22 3.72 -0.75
N GLY A 41 -10.03 4.62 0.21
CA GLY A 41 -9.58 4.28 1.56
C GLY A 41 -9.49 5.50 2.47
N HIS A 42 -9.18 5.26 3.75
CA HIS A 42 -9.22 6.23 4.85
C HIS A 42 -7.91 7.03 5.05
N GLY A 43 -6.89 6.83 4.21
CA GLY A 43 -5.66 7.63 4.24
C GLY A 43 -4.84 7.53 5.54
N GLY A 44 -5.00 6.46 6.33
CA GLY A 44 -4.27 6.25 7.59
C GLY A 44 -4.87 6.94 8.82
N ARG A 45 -6.04 7.58 8.70
CA ARG A 45 -6.68 8.34 9.79
C ARG A 45 -7.54 7.49 10.76
N MET A 46 -7.56 6.17 10.59
CA MET A 46 -8.38 5.24 11.37
C MET A 46 -7.53 4.03 11.76
N ASP A 47 -7.83 3.43 12.90
CA ASP A 47 -7.25 2.15 13.30
C ASP A 47 -7.61 1.08 12.26
N LEU A 48 -6.71 0.14 12.03
CA LEU A 48 -6.93 -1.00 11.13
C LEU A 48 -8.18 -1.80 11.52
N ARG A 49 -8.49 -1.90 12.82
CA ARG A 49 -9.67 -2.61 13.33
C ARG A 49 -10.98 -1.94 12.91
N ASP A 50 -11.00 -0.61 12.88
CA ASP A 50 -12.17 0.18 12.47
C ASP A 50 -12.28 0.27 10.94
N THR A 51 -11.14 0.21 10.25
CA THR A 51 -11.06 0.21 8.79
C THR A 51 -11.75 -1.03 8.18
N ALA A 52 -11.61 -2.20 8.82
CA ALA A 52 -12.22 -3.44 8.34
C ALA A 52 -13.76 -3.40 8.27
N ASN A 53 -14.39 -2.53 9.07
CA ASN A 53 -15.85 -2.34 9.11
C ASN A 53 -16.31 -1.08 8.34
N SER A 54 -15.42 -0.42 7.60
CA SER A 54 -15.76 0.78 6.85
C SER A 54 -16.50 0.43 5.55
N SER A 55 -17.58 1.17 5.26
CA SER A 55 -18.29 1.07 3.99
C SER A 55 -18.14 2.37 3.19
N TYR A 56 -17.93 2.24 1.89
CA TYR A 56 -17.75 3.38 0.97
C TYR A 56 -18.81 3.35 -0.12
N LYS A 57 -19.28 4.53 -0.54
CA LYS A 57 -20.12 4.70 -1.73
C LYS A 57 -19.31 5.46 -2.77
N LEU A 58 -19.02 4.83 -3.90
CA LEU A 58 -18.40 5.48 -5.05
C LEU A 58 -19.47 5.83 -6.08
N ARG A 59 -19.48 7.09 -6.51
CA ARG A 59 -20.29 7.56 -7.65
C ARG A 59 -19.36 8.21 -8.66
N CYS A 60 -19.36 7.74 -9.89
CA CYS A 60 -18.75 8.46 -11.01
C CYS A 60 -19.82 8.84 -12.03
N SER A 61 -19.64 10.01 -12.62
CA SER A 61 -20.45 10.53 -13.71
C SER A 61 -19.51 10.94 -14.82
N MET A 62 -19.83 10.56 -16.05
CA MET A 62 -19.12 11.00 -17.24
C MET A 62 -19.95 12.08 -17.94
N THR A 63 -19.29 13.12 -18.42
CA THR A 63 -19.89 14.12 -19.30
C THR A 63 -18.93 14.31 -20.46
N ILE A 64 -19.43 14.18 -21.68
CA ILE A 64 -18.68 14.49 -22.87
C ILE A 64 -18.91 15.99 -23.14
N PRO A 65 -17.86 16.82 -23.18
CA PRO A 65 -18.01 18.23 -23.53
C PRO A 65 -18.70 18.37 -24.90
N GLY A 66 -19.84 19.07 -24.94
CA GLY A 66 -20.62 19.29 -26.16
C GLY A 66 -21.91 18.46 -26.29
N THR A 67 -22.22 17.54 -25.36
CA THR A 67 -23.51 16.84 -25.35
C THR A 67 -24.59 17.66 -24.62
N PRO A 68 -25.78 17.91 -25.20
CA PRO A 68 -26.87 18.57 -24.49
C PRO A 68 -27.31 17.74 -23.28
N ALA A 69 -27.44 18.36 -22.11
CA ALA A 69 -28.10 17.73 -20.97
C ALA A 69 -29.55 17.40 -21.37
N ALA A 70 -29.98 16.15 -21.21
CA ALA A 70 -31.36 15.77 -21.47
C ALA A 70 -32.31 16.65 -20.65
N GLY A 71 -33.09 17.47 -21.34
CA GLY A 71 -34.06 18.36 -20.72
C GLY A 71 -35.05 17.57 -19.87
N GLN A 72 -35.23 18.02 -18.63
CA GLN A 72 -36.26 17.53 -17.71
C GLN A 72 -37.65 17.66 -18.37
N PRO A 73 -38.54 16.65 -18.30
CA PRO A 73 -39.88 16.79 -18.85
C PRO A 73 -40.66 17.78 -17.99
N THR A 74 -40.88 18.98 -18.53
CA THR A 74 -41.87 19.92 -17.97
C THR A 74 -43.26 19.39 -18.30
N SER A 75 -43.98 18.97 -17.27
CA SER A 75 -45.42 18.72 -17.34
C SER A 75 -46.16 20.01 -17.71
N GLN A 76 -46.78 20.02 -18.88
CA GLN A 76 -47.68 21.07 -19.33
C GLN A 76 -49.06 20.87 -18.68
N PRO A 77 -49.60 21.85 -17.92
CA PRO A 77 -51.02 21.86 -17.59
C PRO A 77 -51.79 22.33 -18.82
N GLY A 78 -52.78 21.53 -19.24
CA GLY A 78 -53.74 21.93 -20.25
C GLY A 78 -54.77 22.88 -19.67
N ASP A 79 -55.23 23.82 -20.49
CA ASP A 79 -56.55 24.43 -20.33
C ASP A 79 -57.14 24.78 -21.69
N LYS A 80 -58.46 24.57 -21.77
CA LYS A 80 -59.34 24.81 -22.91
C LYS A 80 -59.69 26.30 -22.98
N ASP A 81 -59.61 26.92 -24.15
CA ASP A 81 -60.65 27.87 -24.61
C ASP A 81 -60.55 28.19 -26.12
N ILE A 82 -61.64 28.72 -26.67
CA ILE A 82 -62.04 28.69 -28.08
C ILE A 82 -61.85 30.07 -28.79
N THR A 83 -61.40 30.05 -30.07
CA THR A 83 -61.58 31.05 -31.18
C THR A 83 -60.78 32.38 -31.21
N PRO A 84 -60.61 33.08 -32.37
CA PRO A 84 -60.53 32.66 -33.79
C PRO A 84 -59.18 33.06 -34.47
N ALA A 85 -58.92 32.52 -35.66
CA ALA A 85 -57.70 32.75 -36.44
C ALA A 85 -57.62 34.14 -37.13
N PRO A 86 -56.45 34.79 -37.19
CA PRO A 86 -56.19 35.87 -38.12
C PRO A 86 -55.40 35.42 -39.37
N THR A 87 -55.67 36.16 -40.45
CA THR A 87 -55.28 36.02 -41.85
C THR A 87 -53.76 35.96 -42.11
N ARG A 88 -53.36 35.15 -43.12
CA ARG A 88 -51.96 34.98 -43.59
C ARG A 88 -51.45 36.21 -44.35
N THR A 89 -50.27 36.69 -43.98
CA THR A 89 -49.40 37.58 -44.79
C THR A 89 -48.39 36.74 -45.60
N PRO A 90 -47.95 37.15 -46.81
CA PRO A 90 -47.04 36.35 -47.64
C PRO A 90 -45.61 36.35 -47.06
N GLN A 91 -45.01 35.16 -46.91
CA GLN A 91 -43.61 34.99 -46.51
C GLN A 91 -42.69 34.93 -47.75
N PRO A 92 -41.58 35.69 -47.81
CA PRO A 92 -40.60 35.67 -48.91
C PRO A 92 -39.85 34.31 -49.00
N PRO A 93 -39.21 34.02 -50.15
CA PRO A 93 -38.83 32.66 -50.56
C PRO A 93 -37.84 31.98 -49.63
N SER A 94 -38.07 30.67 -49.44
CA SER A 94 -37.27 29.76 -48.62
C SER A 94 -35.80 29.73 -49.02
N SER A 95 -34.92 29.99 -48.04
CA SER A 95 -33.50 29.66 -48.09
C SER A 95 -33.29 28.14 -48.25
N PRO A 96 -32.18 27.70 -48.87
CA PRO A 96 -31.96 26.29 -49.17
C PRO A 96 -31.96 25.44 -47.90
N VAL A 97 -32.65 24.30 -47.99
CA VAL A 97 -32.68 23.24 -46.98
C VAL A 97 -31.25 22.85 -46.63
N ALA A 98 -30.83 23.15 -45.41
CA ALA A 98 -29.65 22.55 -44.84
C ALA A 98 -29.93 21.04 -44.71
N THR A 99 -29.23 20.23 -45.49
CA THR A 99 -29.13 18.79 -45.29
C THR A 99 -28.84 18.54 -43.81
N PRO A 100 -29.61 17.71 -43.09
CA PRO A 100 -29.29 17.41 -41.70
C PRO A 100 -27.91 16.78 -41.68
N THR A 101 -26.93 17.52 -41.14
CA THR A 101 -25.67 16.95 -40.70
C THR A 101 -26.03 15.80 -39.79
N SER A 102 -25.56 14.59 -40.12
CA SER A 102 -25.73 13.41 -39.28
C SER A 102 -25.43 13.80 -37.84
N GLN A 103 -26.42 13.68 -36.96
CA GLN A 103 -26.21 13.81 -35.52
C GLN A 103 -24.99 12.96 -35.18
N PRO A 104 -24.04 13.46 -34.36
CA PRO A 104 -22.97 12.60 -33.87
C PRO A 104 -23.65 11.38 -33.28
N VAL A 105 -23.30 10.20 -33.78
CA VAL A 105 -23.76 8.94 -33.20
C VAL A 105 -23.43 9.06 -31.73
N THR A 106 -24.45 9.19 -30.90
CA THR A 106 -24.29 9.13 -29.45
C THR A 106 -23.94 7.68 -29.17
N GLU A 107 -22.67 7.32 -29.35
CA GLU A 107 -22.15 6.13 -28.73
C GLU A 107 -22.41 6.35 -27.24
N ASN A 108 -23.28 5.51 -26.68
CA ASN A 108 -23.53 5.48 -25.26
C ASN A 108 -22.24 4.97 -24.61
N VAL A 109 -21.25 5.85 -24.44
CA VAL A 109 -20.02 5.55 -23.70
C VAL A 109 -20.44 5.37 -22.25
N THR A 110 -20.57 4.11 -21.85
CA THR A 110 -21.02 3.73 -20.52
C THR A 110 -19.80 3.51 -19.64
N LEU A 111 -19.84 4.06 -18.43
CA LEU A 111 -18.83 3.75 -17.41
C LEU A 111 -19.06 2.33 -16.90
N SER A 112 -18.05 1.48 -17.04
CA SER A 112 -18.04 0.16 -16.42
C SER A 112 -17.19 0.17 -15.15
N PHE A 113 -17.66 -0.52 -14.13
CA PHE A 113 -16.96 -0.68 -12.86
C PHE A 113 -16.64 -2.14 -12.64
N ARG A 114 -15.35 -2.40 -12.37
CA ARG A 114 -14.88 -3.70 -11.93
C ARG A 114 -14.11 -3.52 -10.62
N PRO A 115 -14.58 -4.10 -9.51
CA PRO A 115 -13.76 -4.19 -8.31
C PRO A 115 -12.49 -4.97 -8.63
N LEU A 116 -11.33 -4.41 -8.31
CA LEU A 116 -10.10 -5.19 -8.25
C LEU A 116 -10.12 -5.94 -6.93
N THR A 117 -10.29 -7.26 -6.99
CA THR A 117 -10.07 -8.11 -5.82
C THR A 117 -8.59 -8.03 -5.49
N VAL A 118 -8.25 -7.46 -4.34
CA VAL A 118 -6.97 -7.77 -3.72
C VAL A 118 -6.97 -9.28 -3.52
N PRO A 119 -5.96 -10.03 -3.99
CA PRO A 119 -5.88 -11.47 -3.71
C PRO A 119 -6.06 -11.64 -2.20
N THR A 120 -6.86 -12.63 -1.81
CA THR A 120 -7.12 -12.94 -0.40
C THR A 120 -5.78 -12.89 0.33
N PRO A 121 -5.65 -12.08 1.40
CA PRO A 121 -4.45 -12.12 2.22
C PRO A 121 -4.17 -13.59 2.53
N ILE A 122 -2.96 -14.05 2.23
CA ILE A 122 -2.51 -15.36 2.67
C ILE A 122 -2.86 -15.44 4.16
N ALA A 123 -3.46 -16.57 4.58
CA ALA A 123 -4.00 -16.77 5.92
C ALA A 123 -3.16 -16.03 6.98
N PRO A 124 -3.79 -15.36 7.97
CA PRO A 124 -3.05 -14.57 8.96
C PRO A 124 -1.90 -15.42 9.48
N THR A 125 -0.68 -14.88 9.43
CA THR A 125 0.48 -15.52 10.05
C THR A 125 0.04 -16.04 11.39
N PRO A 126 0.15 -17.36 11.66
CA PRO A 126 -0.37 -17.94 12.89
C PRO A 126 0.14 -17.10 14.05
N THR A 127 -0.76 -16.66 14.93
CA THR A 127 -0.36 -15.95 16.15
C THR A 127 0.74 -16.77 16.80
N PRO A 128 1.94 -16.20 17.01
CA PRO A 128 3.07 -16.95 17.53
C PRO A 128 2.66 -17.64 18.82
N SER A 129 2.87 -18.96 18.92
CA SER A 129 2.49 -19.77 20.09
C SER A 129 3.35 -19.49 21.34
N GLY A 130 4.03 -18.34 21.35
CA GLY A 130 4.89 -17.86 22.42
C GLY A 130 6.00 -16.96 21.89
N PHE A 131 6.62 -16.24 22.80
CA PHE A 131 7.87 -15.53 22.56
C PHE A 131 9.01 -16.21 23.32
N ARG A 132 10.22 -16.10 22.78
CA ARG A 132 11.45 -16.53 23.45
C ARG A 132 12.49 -15.45 23.33
N THR A 133 13.27 -15.28 24.39
CA THR A 133 14.40 -14.34 24.42
C THR A 133 15.69 -15.11 24.24
N PHE A 134 16.52 -14.69 23.29
CA PHE A 134 17.85 -15.21 23.03
C PHE A 134 18.87 -14.08 23.20
N ARG A 135 20.04 -14.39 23.76
CA ARG A 135 21.12 -13.44 23.97
C ARG A 135 22.37 -13.87 23.22
N VAL A 136 23.04 -12.91 22.60
CA VAL A 136 24.30 -13.09 21.90
C VAL A 136 25.33 -12.17 22.52
N ILE A 137 26.55 -12.69 22.72
CA ILE A 137 27.70 -11.94 23.19
C ILE A 137 28.83 -12.20 22.21
N VAL A 138 29.36 -11.16 21.58
CA VAL A 138 30.54 -11.20 20.72
C VAL A 138 31.67 -10.46 21.42
N PHE A 139 32.78 -11.15 21.66
CA PHE A 139 33.90 -10.58 22.42
C PHE A 139 35.27 -11.00 21.88
N TYR A 140 36.24 -10.10 22.00
CA TYR A 140 37.65 -10.34 21.70
C TYR A 140 38.37 -10.72 22.99
N ASP A 141 38.72 -11.99 23.12
CA ASP A 141 39.31 -12.58 24.31
C ASP A 141 40.79 -12.21 24.41
N THR A 142 41.06 -11.04 24.97
CA THR A 142 42.40 -10.42 24.91
C THR A 142 43.38 -11.14 25.83
N ASN A 143 42.88 -11.62 26.97
CA ASN A 143 43.67 -12.34 27.97
C ASN A 143 43.69 -13.86 27.72
N ASN A 144 42.96 -14.34 26.71
CA ASN A 144 42.89 -15.73 26.25
C ASN A 144 42.40 -16.70 27.34
N ASP A 145 41.47 -16.27 28.19
CA ASP A 145 40.90 -17.09 29.28
C ASP A 145 39.58 -17.79 28.91
N GLY A 146 39.03 -17.49 27.72
CA GLY A 146 37.80 -18.06 27.19
C GLY A 146 36.52 -17.50 27.81
N LEU A 147 36.63 -16.53 28.72
CA LEU A 147 35.53 -15.87 29.40
C LEU A 147 35.28 -14.49 28.81
N PHE A 148 34.06 -14.01 28.97
CA PHE A 148 33.72 -12.64 28.59
C PHE A 148 34.08 -11.70 29.74
N GLY A 149 35.12 -10.89 29.56
CA GLY A 149 35.59 -9.89 30.50
C GLY A 149 35.03 -8.49 30.24
N ALA A 150 35.26 -7.60 31.20
CA ALA A 150 34.92 -6.18 31.06
C ALA A 150 35.77 -5.54 29.95
N GLY A 151 35.12 -4.82 29.03
CA GLY A 151 35.79 -4.13 27.91
C GLY A 151 36.15 -5.02 26.72
N GLU A 152 35.84 -6.31 26.75
CA GLU A 152 36.14 -7.23 25.64
C GLU A 152 35.01 -7.31 24.59
N GLY A 153 33.88 -6.68 24.87
CA GLY A 153 32.72 -6.67 23.97
C GLY A 153 33.02 -5.95 22.67
N ILE A 154 32.57 -6.53 21.54
CA ILE A 154 32.75 -5.92 20.23
C ILE A 154 31.43 -5.39 19.68
N PRO A 155 31.27 -4.06 19.55
CA PRO A 155 30.08 -3.46 18.95
C PRO A 155 29.99 -3.68 17.44
N GLY A 156 28.78 -3.51 16.89
CA GLY A 156 28.55 -3.36 15.47
C GLY A 156 28.53 -4.67 14.66
N PHE A 157 28.53 -5.85 15.29
CA PHE A 157 28.32 -7.10 14.58
C PHE A 157 26.85 -7.26 14.18
N PHE A 158 26.59 -7.34 12.88
CA PHE A 158 25.24 -7.63 12.36
C PHE A 158 24.85 -9.07 12.65
N ILE A 159 23.71 -9.25 13.32
CA ILE A 159 23.17 -10.54 13.71
C ILE A 159 21.77 -10.71 13.11
N ARG A 160 21.50 -11.89 12.56
CA ARG A 160 20.14 -12.32 12.17
C ARG A 160 19.70 -13.52 12.99
N VAL A 161 18.42 -13.52 13.35
CA VAL A 161 17.74 -14.64 13.99
C VAL A 161 16.70 -15.17 13.01
N LEU A 162 16.86 -16.42 12.59
CA LEU A 162 15.94 -17.09 11.68
C LEU A 162 15.17 -18.20 12.42
N HIS A 163 13.95 -18.48 11.99
CA HIS A 163 13.23 -19.65 12.44
C HIS A 163 13.94 -20.93 11.98
N ALA A 164 14.17 -21.89 12.88
CA ALA A 164 15.06 -23.02 12.61
C ALA A 164 14.60 -23.96 11.48
N VAL A 165 13.28 -24.02 11.22
CA VAL A 165 12.70 -24.94 10.22
C VAL A 165 12.42 -24.22 8.90
N THR A 166 11.81 -23.04 8.95
CA THR A 166 11.34 -22.31 7.76
C THR A 166 12.40 -21.36 7.20
N ASN A 167 13.47 -21.09 7.94
CA ASN A 167 14.49 -20.07 7.63
C ASN A 167 13.92 -18.65 7.45
N GLU A 168 12.72 -18.40 7.97
CA GLU A 168 12.12 -17.06 7.99
C GLU A 168 12.89 -16.15 8.96
N GLU A 169 13.19 -14.91 8.56
CA GLU A 169 13.84 -13.93 9.44
C GLU A 169 12.87 -13.45 10.52
N LEU A 170 13.20 -13.75 11.77
CA LEU A 170 12.40 -13.36 12.94
C LEU A 170 12.86 -12.03 13.53
N ALA A 171 14.17 -11.75 13.48
CA ALA A 171 14.74 -10.50 13.94
C ALA A 171 16.14 -10.28 13.37
N ARG A 172 16.60 -9.02 13.45
CA ARG A 172 17.97 -8.62 13.16
C ARG A 172 18.36 -7.39 13.97
N SER A 173 19.62 -7.28 14.35
CA SER A 173 20.17 -6.13 15.06
C SER A 173 21.70 -6.13 14.98
N TYR A 174 22.33 -5.17 15.64
CA TYR A 174 23.77 -5.07 15.81
C TYR A 174 24.13 -5.24 17.29
N THR A 175 25.31 -5.79 17.60
CA THR A 175 25.82 -5.76 18.98
C THR A 175 26.04 -4.33 19.47
N ASP A 176 25.72 -4.10 20.74
CA ASP A 176 25.93 -2.82 21.43
C ASP A 176 27.40 -2.59 21.83
N ASP A 177 27.67 -1.47 22.51
CA ASP A 177 29.01 -1.08 23.01
C ASP A 177 29.64 -2.11 23.97
N GLN A 178 28.85 -3.05 24.50
CA GLN A 178 29.33 -4.15 25.34
C GLN A 178 29.43 -5.47 24.57
N GLY A 179 29.27 -5.45 23.25
CA GLY A 179 29.30 -6.62 22.39
C GLY A 179 28.07 -7.52 22.51
N GLN A 180 26.97 -7.01 23.06
CA GLN A 180 25.80 -7.83 23.40
C GLN A 180 24.61 -7.49 22.52
N GLN A 181 23.71 -8.46 22.36
CA GLN A 181 22.39 -8.24 21.80
C GLN A 181 21.40 -9.27 22.34
N SER A 182 20.21 -8.80 22.72
CA SER A 182 19.09 -9.66 23.11
C SER A 182 17.96 -9.56 22.09
N PHE A 183 17.35 -10.69 21.75
CA PHE A 183 16.25 -10.80 20.78
C PHE A 183 15.07 -11.49 21.43
N THR A 184 13.92 -10.83 21.47
CA THR A 184 12.65 -11.47 21.82
C THR A 184 11.88 -11.73 20.54
N VAL A 185 11.78 -13.00 20.16
CA VAL A 185 11.23 -13.41 18.86
C VAL A 185 9.98 -14.28 19.00
N PRO A 186 9.06 -14.22 18.02
CA PRO A 186 7.81 -14.96 18.02
C PRO A 186 7.99 -16.45 17.65
N THR A 187 8.72 -17.19 18.48
CA THR A 187 8.83 -18.66 18.34
C THR A 187 8.84 -19.33 19.71
N PRO A 188 8.15 -20.48 19.88
CA PRO A 188 8.29 -21.30 21.08
C PRO A 188 9.56 -22.17 21.07
N GLY A 189 10.21 -22.33 19.90
CA GLY A 189 11.23 -23.33 19.63
C GLY A 189 12.60 -22.76 19.29
N ALA A 190 13.47 -23.63 18.77
CA ALA A 190 14.84 -23.27 18.39
C ALA A 190 14.90 -22.24 17.26
N VAL A 191 16.01 -21.51 17.21
CA VAL A 191 16.32 -20.51 16.18
C VAL A 191 17.68 -20.78 15.55
N ARG A 192 17.90 -20.24 14.36
CA ARG A 192 19.21 -20.18 13.71
C ARG A 192 19.78 -18.78 13.86
N LEU A 193 20.92 -18.68 14.51
CA LEU A 193 21.65 -17.44 14.72
C LEU A 193 22.75 -17.30 13.67
N LEU A 194 22.71 -16.21 12.90
CA LEU A 194 23.68 -15.93 11.86
C LEU A 194 24.46 -14.66 12.17
N ILE A 195 25.79 -14.75 12.03
CA ILE A 195 26.71 -13.59 12.08
C ILE A 195 27.52 -13.60 10.78
N PRO A 196 27.06 -12.90 9.72
CA PRO A 196 27.64 -13.04 8.38
C PRO A 196 29.13 -12.72 8.31
N LEU A 197 29.58 -11.69 9.04
CA LEU A 197 30.99 -11.30 9.05
C LEU A 197 31.92 -12.38 9.61
N LEU A 198 31.39 -13.26 10.46
CA LEU A 198 32.13 -14.40 11.02
C LEU A 198 31.85 -15.71 10.27
N GLY A 199 31.00 -15.69 9.23
CA GLY A 199 30.51 -16.91 8.58
C GLY A 199 29.76 -17.84 9.53
N MET A 200 29.25 -17.32 10.66
CA MET A 200 28.61 -18.14 11.68
C MET A 200 27.15 -18.42 11.32
N ASP A 201 26.75 -19.68 11.48
CA ASP A 201 25.37 -20.15 11.44
C ASP A 201 25.20 -21.23 12.52
N ARG A 202 24.45 -20.92 13.57
CA ARG A 202 24.33 -21.76 14.76
C ARG A 202 22.87 -22.01 15.12
N LEU A 203 22.50 -23.28 15.30
CA LEU A 203 21.23 -23.66 15.91
C LEU A 203 21.30 -23.37 17.42
N VAL A 204 20.31 -22.63 17.92
CA VAL A 204 20.20 -22.25 19.34
C VAL A 204 18.91 -22.86 19.91
N ASP A 205 19.08 -23.74 20.89
CA ASP A 205 17.97 -24.38 21.58
C ASP A 205 17.35 -23.43 22.61
N PRO A 206 16.01 -23.40 22.76
CA PRO A 206 15.36 -22.52 23.73
C PRO A 206 15.76 -22.79 25.19
N SER A 207 16.29 -23.98 25.52
CA SER A 207 16.81 -24.30 26.86
C SER A 207 18.18 -23.70 27.15
N THR A 208 18.93 -23.30 26.11
CA THR A 208 20.25 -22.67 26.21
C THR A 208 20.28 -21.38 25.38
N PRO A 209 19.54 -20.34 25.80
CA PRO A 209 19.26 -19.17 24.98
C PRO A 209 20.43 -18.17 24.86
N GLU A 210 21.59 -18.47 25.43
CA GLU A 210 22.78 -17.60 25.36
C GLU A 210 23.85 -18.20 24.44
N VAL A 211 24.31 -17.40 23.49
CA VAL A 211 25.41 -17.73 22.57
C VAL A 211 26.57 -16.78 22.80
N LYS A 212 27.70 -17.35 23.21
CA LYS A 212 28.98 -16.65 23.32
C LYS A 212 29.83 -16.91 22.09
N VAL A 213 30.29 -15.84 21.45
CA VAL A 213 31.13 -15.85 20.25
C VAL A 213 32.47 -15.23 20.61
N ARG A 214 33.45 -16.10 20.75
CA ARG A 214 34.81 -15.76 21.14
C ARG A 214 35.67 -15.52 19.90
N ILE A 215 36.29 -14.36 19.81
CA ILE A 215 37.33 -14.07 18.82
C ILE A 215 38.68 -14.17 19.52
N VAL A 216 39.56 -15.02 18.99
CA VAL A 216 40.90 -15.24 19.55
C VAL A 216 41.90 -14.16 19.09
N PRO A 217 42.90 -13.81 19.92
CA PRO A 217 43.96 -12.91 19.49
C PRO A 217 44.75 -13.48 18.32
N SER A 218 45.02 -12.62 17.33
CA SER A 218 45.97 -12.96 16.27
C SER A 218 47.39 -12.81 16.79
N THR A 219 48.20 -13.87 16.69
CA THR A 219 49.64 -13.75 16.92
C THR A 219 50.28 -13.14 15.67
N LEU A 220 50.94 -11.99 15.84
CA LEU A 220 51.79 -11.46 14.77
C LEU A 220 52.95 -12.45 14.53
N PRO A 221 53.39 -12.65 13.27
CA PRO A 221 54.58 -13.43 13.00
C PRO A 221 55.77 -12.86 13.78
N ALA A 222 56.50 -13.73 14.49
CA ALA A 222 57.65 -13.32 15.29
C ALA A 222 58.79 -12.70 14.45
N THR A 223 58.77 -12.90 13.14
CA THR A 223 59.70 -12.32 12.18
C THR A 223 58.96 -11.88 10.93
N ILE A 224 59.17 -10.62 10.54
CA ILE A 224 58.87 -10.11 9.19
C ILE A 224 59.99 -10.66 8.28
N PRO A 225 59.68 -11.24 7.10
CA PRO A 225 60.68 -11.80 6.19
C PRO A 225 61.70 -10.77 5.70
#